data_AF-A0AAI9E462-F1
#
_entry.id   AF-A0AAI9E462-F1
#
_cell.length_a   1.000
_cell.length_b   1.000
_cell.length_c   1.000
_cell.angle_alpha   90.00
_cell.angle_beta   90.00
_cell.angle_gamma   90.00
#
_symmetry.space_group_name_H-M   'P 1'
#
loop_
_entity.id
_entity.type
_entity.pdbx_description
1 polymer ?
#
loop_
_entity_poly.entity_id
_entity_poly.type
_entity_poly.pdbx_seq_one_letter_code
_entity_poly.pdbx_strand_id
1 'polypeptide(L)'
;MSKINYQALREAAEQAMHDDWGFDTDLFHELVTPSIVQALLDEREAKSKLLAELDANLSELEAVLSAMGEELQKATESIERADAAATLAHETFSALAAENAILKTALPQPFGPEMMKALDAYEKHQDEVPEAGMLNAFFILRDSICVETPATDAFLAEVRAQGGDAAIEAAKNLVAQEYEYKDFKAAQSDCCMFPGSDLVGKVEMTEWLVDFAAELRKGGNQ
;
A
#
# COMPACT_ATOMS: atom_id res chain seq x y z
N MET A 1 15.96 40.61 -40.76
CA MET A 1 15.38 39.56 -41.62
C MET A 1 14.74 40.23 -42.81
N SER A 2 15.28 40.02 -44.01
CA SER A 2 14.62 40.41 -45.25
C SER A 2 13.26 39.72 -45.28
N LYS A 3 12.17 40.48 -45.43
CA LYS A 3 10.82 39.93 -45.41
C LYS A 3 10.63 39.17 -46.73
N ILE A 4 10.92 37.87 -46.73
CA ILE A 4 10.71 37.01 -47.91
C ILE A 4 9.22 37.08 -48.24
N ASN A 5 8.90 37.43 -49.47
CA ASN A 5 7.51 37.45 -49.93
C ASN A 5 7.14 36.04 -50.42
N TYR A 6 6.74 35.16 -49.50
CA TYR A 6 6.40 33.76 -49.79
C TYR A 6 5.28 33.63 -50.84
N GLN A 7 4.33 34.56 -50.86
CA GLN A 7 3.21 34.54 -51.79
C GLN A 7 3.69 34.83 -53.22
N ALA A 8 4.48 35.89 -53.41
CA ALA A 8 5.05 36.21 -54.72
C ALA A 8 6.02 35.13 -55.22
N LEU A 9 6.81 34.52 -54.32
CA LEU A 9 7.72 33.43 -54.68
C LEU A 9 6.96 32.17 -55.13
N ARG A 10 5.82 31.88 -54.49
CA ARG A 10 4.95 30.75 -54.83
C ARG A 10 4.23 30.98 -56.16
N GLU A 11 3.66 32.16 -56.37
CA GLU A 11 2.98 32.51 -57.62
C GLU A 11 3.93 32.48 -58.82
N ALA A 12 5.15 33.01 -58.66
CA ALA A 12 6.17 32.93 -59.70
C ALA A 12 6.64 31.49 -59.97
N ALA A 13 6.78 30.65 -58.93
CA ALA A 13 7.10 29.23 -59.10
C ALA A 13 5.99 28.48 -59.87
N GLU A 14 4.73 28.72 -59.51
CA GLU A 14 3.57 28.09 -60.14
C GLU A 14 3.43 28.53 -61.62
N GLN A 15 3.69 29.80 -61.94
CA GLN A 15 3.70 30.30 -63.32
C GLN A 15 4.85 29.70 -64.15
N ALA A 16 6.06 29.65 -63.60
CA ALA A 16 7.23 29.05 -64.27
C ALA A 16 7.05 27.54 -64.58
N MET A 17 6.28 26.80 -63.77
CA MET A 17 5.98 25.38 -64.04
C MET A 17 5.08 25.14 -65.25
N HIS A 18 4.35 26.17 -65.71
CA HIS A 18 3.42 26.10 -66.83
C HIS A 18 3.89 26.90 -68.06
N ASP A 19 5.15 27.34 -68.05
CA ASP A 19 5.72 28.23 -69.05
C ASP A 19 6.11 27.48 -70.34
N ASP A 20 5.40 27.78 -71.43
CA ASP A 20 5.68 27.21 -72.76
C ASP A 20 6.79 27.98 -73.51
N TRP A 21 7.15 29.20 -73.09
CA TRP A 21 8.01 30.14 -73.86
C TRP A 21 9.25 30.64 -73.10
N GLY A 22 9.42 30.29 -71.82
CA GLY A 22 10.64 30.53 -71.02
C GLY A 22 10.69 31.88 -70.29
N PHE A 23 9.73 32.78 -70.50
CA PHE A 23 9.71 34.12 -69.89
C PHE A 23 9.43 34.09 -68.39
N ASP A 24 8.47 33.27 -67.95
CA ASP A 24 8.10 33.18 -66.53
C ASP A 24 9.17 32.43 -65.74
N THR A 25 9.90 31.52 -66.41
CA THR A 25 11.07 30.82 -65.86
C THR A 25 12.22 31.78 -65.54
N ASP A 26 12.51 32.73 -66.44
CA ASP A 26 13.55 33.74 -66.21
C ASP A 26 13.16 34.72 -65.09
N LEU A 27 11.89 35.12 -65.03
CA LEU A 27 11.35 35.96 -63.96
C LEU A 27 11.46 35.27 -62.58
N PHE A 28 11.19 33.96 -62.53
CA PHE A 28 11.37 33.16 -61.32
C PHE A 28 12.85 33.11 -60.88
N HIS A 29 13.80 32.95 -61.80
CA HIS A 29 15.22 32.96 -61.48
C HIS A 29 15.72 34.33 -60.97
N GLU A 30 15.15 35.44 -61.45
CA GLU A 30 15.45 36.77 -60.95
C GLU A 30 14.94 36.97 -59.50
N LEU A 31 13.76 36.43 -59.21
CA LEU A 31 13.15 36.46 -57.87
C LEU A 31 13.83 35.49 -56.89
N VAL A 32 14.30 34.32 -57.34
CA VAL A 32 14.95 33.30 -56.51
C VAL A 32 16.46 33.49 -56.52
N THR A 33 16.89 34.51 -55.77
CA THR A 33 18.32 34.75 -55.55
C THR A 33 18.91 33.73 -54.56
N PRO A 34 20.22 33.42 -54.63
CA PRO A 34 20.89 32.52 -53.69
C PRO A 34 20.68 32.90 -52.22
N SER A 35 20.55 34.20 -51.91
CA SER A 35 20.29 34.69 -50.55
C SER A 35 18.89 34.35 -50.05
N ILE A 36 17.88 34.34 -50.93
CA ILE A 36 16.51 33.91 -50.57
C ILE A 36 16.48 32.41 -50.32
N VAL A 37 17.14 31.61 -51.16
CA VAL A 37 17.24 30.15 -50.97
C VAL A 37 17.93 29.84 -49.64
N GLN A 38 19.03 30.52 -49.32
CA GLN A 38 19.73 30.34 -48.06
C GLN A 38 18.87 30.74 -46.85
N ALA A 39 18.15 31.87 -46.92
CA ALA A 39 17.26 32.28 -45.85
C ALA A 39 16.07 31.31 -45.62
N LEU A 40 15.54 30.70 -46.68
CA LEU A 40 14.52 29.65 -46.58
C LEU A 40 15.08 28.34 -45.97
N LEU A 41 16.32 27.99 -46.30
CA LEU A 41 17.01 26.83 -45.71
C LEU A 41 17.30 27.06 -44.22
N ASP A 42 17.79 28.25 -43.85
CA ASP A 42 18.02 28.63 -42.45
C ASP A 42 16.71 28.61 -41.64
N GLU A 43 15.61 29.11 -42.20
CA GLU A 43 14.28 29.06 -41.56
C GLU A 43 13.77 27.62 -41.41
N ARG A 44 13.97 26.77 -42.43
CA ARG A 44 13.62 25.35 -42.37
C ARG A 44 14.43 24.62 -41.31
N GLU A 45 15.73 24.89 -41.22
CA GLU A 45 16.59 24.32 -40.19
C GLU A 45 16.18 24.79 -38.78
N ALA A 46 15.88 26.09 -38.62
CA ALA A 46 15.39 26.65 -37.36
C ALA A 46 14.05 26.03 -36.93
N LYS A 47 13.09 25.89 -37.85
CA LYS A 47 11.81 25.21 -37.57
C LYS A 47 12.00 23.73 -37.27
N SER A 48 12.91 23.05 -37.96
CA SER A 48 13.22 21.64 -37.68
C SER A 48 13.79 21.46 -36.27
N LYS A 49 14.65 22.38 -35.82
CA LYS A 49 15.18 22.38 -34.44
C LYS A 49 14.06 22.58 -33.42
N LEU A 50 13.18 23.56 -33.63
CA LEU A 50 12.03 23.80 -32.76
C LEU A 50 11.06 22.61 -32.70
N LEU A 51 10.83 21.91 -33.82
CA LEU A 51 10.01 20.70 -33.83
C LEU A 51 10.67 19.59 -33.00
N ALA A 52 11.97 19.36 -33.16
CA ALA A 52 12.70 18.37 -32.37
C ALA A 52 12.68 18.70 -30.86
N GLU A 53 12.82 19.98 -30.49
CA GLU A 53 12.68 20.43 -29.10
C GLU A 53 11.26 20.21 -28.57
N LEU A 54 10.23 20.50 -29.37
CA LEU A 54 8.84 20.28 -28.99
C LEU A 54 8.53 18.79 -28.79
N ASP A 55 9.01 17.94 -29.69
CA ASP A 55 8.85 16.48 -29.60
C ASP A 55 9.54 15.93 -28.35
N ALA A 56 10.74 16.42 -28.02
CA ALA A 56 11.44 16.05 -26.79
C ALA A 56 10.64 16.46 -25.54
N ASN A 57 10.14 17.70 -25.50
CA ASN A 57 9.33 18.20 -24.38
C ASN A 57 8.01 17.43 -24.23
N LEU A 58 7.37 17.02 -25.34
CA LEU A 58 6.16 16.20 -25.30
C LEU A 58 6.46 14.81 -24.73
N SER A 59 7.56 14.18 -25.15
CA SER A 59 7.98 12.89 -24.62
C SER A 59 8.30 12.96 -23.12
N GLU A 60 8.96 14.03 -22.65
CA GLU A 60 9.19 14.27 -21.23
C GLU A 60 7.87 14.45 -20.46
N LEU A 61 6.92 15.22 -21.01
CA LEU A 61 5.61 15.43 -20.38
C LEU A 61 4.81 14.13 -20.26
N GLU A 62 4.83 13.28 -21.29
CA GLU A 62 4.19 11.96 -21.27
C GLU A 62 4.80 11.05 -20.20
N ALA A 63 6.12 11.07 -20.04
CA ALA A 63 6.81 10.33 -18.99
C ALA A 63 6.40 10.82 -17.59
N VAL A 64 6.34 12.14 -17.38
CA VAL A 64 5.89 12.73 -16.10
C VAL A 64 4.44 12.39 -15.80
N LEU A 65 3.54 12.47 -16.79
CA LEU A 65 2.14 12.10 -16.62
C LEU A 65 1.98 10.63 -16.24
N SER A 66 2.76 9.75 -16.86
CA SER A 66 2.75 8.31 -16.54
C SER A 66 3.22 8.06 -15.11
N ALA A 67 4.33 8.68 -14.70
CA ALA A 67 4.84 8.59 -13.33
C ALA A 67 3.84 9.12 -12.29
N MET A 68 3.21 10.27 -12.57
CA MET A 68 2.19 10.84 -11.68
C MET A 68 0.94 9.95 -11.60
N GLY A 69 0.55 9.30 -12.70
CA GLY A 69 -0.52 8.30 -12.72
C GLY A 69 -0.24 7.11 -11.81
N GLU A 70 0.98 6.57 -11.86
CA GLU A 70 1.41 5.47 -10.97
C GLU A 70 1.41 5.89 -9.50
N GLU A 71 1.89 7.10 -9.18
CA GLU A 71 1.88 7.63 -7.81
C GLU A 71 0.45 7.83 -7.29
N LEU A 72 -0.45 8.37 -8.12
CA LEU A 72 -1.86 8.53 -7.77
C LEU A 72 -2.55 7.18 -7.53
N GLN A 73 -2.24 6.16 -8.33
CA GLN A 73 -2.75 4.81 -8.10
C GLN A 73 -2.25 4.26 -6.75
N LYS A 74 -0.94 4.34 -6.48
CA LYS A 74 -0.36 3.92 -5.20
C LYS A 74 -0.99 4.65 -4.00
N ALA A 75 -1.22 5.96 -4.14
CA ALA A 75 -1.87 6.77 -3.12
C ALA A 75 -3.33 6.34 -2.88
N THR A 76 -4.07 6.06 -3.95
CA THR A 76 -5.47 5.60 -3.88
C THR A 76 -5.56 4.27 -3.13
N GLU A 77 -4.74 3.28 -3.51
CA GLU A 77 -4.70 2.00 -2.82
C GLU A 77 -4.27 2.14 -1.35
N SER A 78 -3.37 3.09 -1.04
CA SER A 78 -2.98 3.38 0.34
C SER A 78 -4.12 3.95 1.17
N ILE A 79 -4.94 4.83 0.58
CA ILE A 79 -6.11 5.41 1.25
C ILE A 79 -7.16 4.33 1.50
N GLU A 80 -7.44 3.48 0.51
CA GLU A 80 -8.39 2.37 0.65
C GLU A 80 -7.98 1.40 1.78
N ARG A 81 -6.69 1.04 1.86
CA ARG A 81 -6.17 0.22 2.97
C ARG A 81 -6.34 0.91 4.33
N ALA A 82 -6.09 2.21 4.40
CA ALA A 82 -6.25 2.98 5.64
C ALA A 82 -7.72 3.07 6.08
N ASP A 83 -8.64 3.24 5.14
CA ASP A 83 -10.09 3.31 5.42
C ASP A 83 -10.65 1.96 5.89
N ALA A 84 -10.22 0.85 5.26
CA ALA A 84 -10.56 -0.49 5.71
C ALA A 84 -10.03 -0.77 7.14
N ALA A 85 -8.79 -0.37 7.43
CA ALA A 85 -8.20 -0.50 8.76
C ALA A 85 -8.93 0.35 9.81
N ALA A 86 -9.34 1.58 9.46
CA ALA A 86 -10.10 2.45 10.34
C ALA A 86 -11.50 1.88 10.66
N THR A 87 -12.17 1.31 9.66
CA THR A 87 -13.47 0.65 9.83
C THR A 87 -13.37 -0.55 10.77
N LEU A 88 -12.39 -1.44 10.55
CA LEU A 88 -12.16 -2.60 11.41
C LEU A 88 -11.79 -2.20 12.85
N ALA A 89 -10.95 -1.17 13.01
CA ALA A 89 -10.62 -0.62 14.34
C ALA A 89 -11.88 -0.08 15.04
N HIS A 90 -12.77 0.60 14.32
CA HIS A 90 -14.01 1.10 14.90
C HIS A 90 -14.95 -0.04 15.35
N GLU A 91 -15.08 -1.10 14.56
CA GLU A 91 -15.87 -2.27 14.89
C GLU A 91 -15.32 -3.01 16.12
N THR A 92 -14.01 -3.25 16.16
CA THR A 92 -13.34 -3.91 17.30
C THR A 92 -13.48 -3.10 18.57
N PHE A 93 -13.24 -1.79 18.54
CA PHE A 93 -13.42 -0.93 19.71
C PHE A 93 -14.87 -0.83 20.16
N SER A 94 -15.82 -0.82 19.22
CA SER A 94 -17.25 -0.82 19.57
C SER A 94 -17.65 -2.12 20.26
N ALA A 95 -17.17 -3.27 19.77
CA ALA A 95 -17.39 -4.57 20.42
C ALA A 95 -16.75 -4.62 21.82
N LEU A 96 -15.50 -4.18 21.97
CA LEU A 96 -14.82 -4.09 23.26
C LEU A 96 -15.52 -3.14 24.23
N ALA A 97 -16.06 -2.02 23.74
CA ALA A 97 -16.79 -1.07 24.57
C ALA A 97 -18.12 -1.67 25.07
N ALA A 98 -18.83 -2.38 24.21
CA ALA A 98 -20.05 -3.11 24.59
C ALA A 98 -19.75 -4.20 25.63
N GLU A 99 -18.70 -4.99 25.43
CA GLU A 99 -18.25 -6.01 26.39
C GLU A 99 -17.85 -5.37 27.73
N ASN A 100 -17.09 -4.27 27.71
CA ASN A 100 -16.73 -3.53 28.93
C ASN A 100 -17.95 -2.97 29.66
N ALA A 101 -18.99 -2.55 28.94
CA ALA A 101 -20.23 -2.11 29.56
C ALA A 101 -20.93 -3.27 30.29
N ILE A 102 -20.98 -4.46 29.68
CA ILE A 102 -21.53 -5.67 30.29
C ILE A 102 -20.74 -6.04 31.56
N LEU A 103 -19.41 -6.10 31.47
CA LEU A 103 -18.53 -6.43 32.62
C LEU A 103 -18.75 -5.48 33.80
N LYS A 104 -18.93 -4.17 33.56
CA LYS A 104 -19.21 -3.19 34.62
C LYS A 104 -20.57 -3.41 35.27
N THR A 105 -21.55 -3.95 34.56
CA THR A 105 -22.90 -4.23 35.07
C THR A 105 -23.06 -5.63 35.66
N ALA A 106 -22.10 -6.54 35.46
CA ALA A 106 -22.14 -7.92 35.91
C ALA A 106 -21.96 -8.10 37.44
N LEU A 107 -21.89 -7.00 38.21
CA LEU A 107 -21.84 -7.05 39.67
C LEU A 107 -23.12 -7.71 40.23
N PRO A 108 -23.02 -8.65 41.20
CA PRO A 108 -24.19 -9.27 41.78
C PRO A 108 -25.02 -8.19 42.48
N GLN A 109 -26.28 -8.05 42.07
CA GLN A 109 -27.18 -7.12 42.73
C GLN A 109 -27.33 -7.51 44.21
N PRO A 110 -27.34 -6.55 45.14
CA PRO A 110 -27.67 -6.83 46.53
C PRO A 110 -29.01 -7.56 46.61
N PHE A 111 -29.04 -8.75 47.24
CA PHE A 111 -30.21 -9.63 47.33
C PHE A 111 -30.75 -10.18 45.99
N GLY A 112 -29.94 -10.20 44.93
CA GLY A 112 -30.26 -10.92 43.70
C GLY A 112 -30.24 -12.45 43.86
N PRO A 113 -30.73 -13.21 42.87
CA PRO A 113 -30.84 -14.68 42.96
C PRO A 113 -29.48 -15.37 43.21
N GLU A 114 -28.38 -14.86 42.63
CA GLU A 114 -27.05 -15.41 42.88
C GLU A 114 -26.49 -15.04 44.26
N MET A 115 -26.83 -13.85 44.77
CA MET A 115 -26.53 -13.47 46.16
C MET A 115 -27.29 -14.34 47.16
N MET A 116 -28.55 -14.67 46.86
CA MET A 116 -29.38 -15.52 47.71
C MET A 116 -28.87 -16.96 47.74
N LYS A 117 -28.50 -17.53 46.58
CA LYS A 117 -27.83 -18.85 46.51
C LYS A 117 -26.50 -18.86 47.27
N ALA A 118 -25.73 -17.79 47.23
CA ALA A 118 -24.48 -17.67 47.97
C ALA A 118 -24.72 -17.63 49.49
N LEU A 119 -25.76 -16.91 49.94
CA LEU A 119 -26.17 -16.89 51.35
C LEU A 119 -26.67 -18.28 51.81
N ASP A 120 -27.48 -18.96 51.02
CA ASP A 120 -27.95 -20.32 51.32
C ASP A 120 -26.76 -21.31 51.45
N ALA A 121 -25.78 -21.19 50.55
CA ALA A 121 -24.57 -22.01 50.59
C ALA A 121 -23.68 -21.71 51.80
N TYR A 122 -23.66 -20.46 52.25
CA TYR A 122 -22.98 -20.04 53.47
C TYR A 122 -23.66 -20.62 54.71
N GLU A 123 -24.97 -20.41 54.86
CA GLU A 123 -25.76 -20.86 56.02
C GLU A 123 -25.70 -22.38 56.19
N LYS A 124 -25.70 -23.14 55.10
CA LYS A 124 -25.65 -24.61 55.12
C LYS A 124 -24.41 -25.18 55.83
N HIS A 125 -23.29 -24.47 55.84
CA HIS A 125 -22.03 -24.91 56.44
C HIS A 125 -21.57 -24.04 57.62
N GLN A 126 -22.32 -23.00 57.95
CA GLN A 126 -21.94 -21.98 58.94
C GLN A 126 -21.70 -22.56 60.34
N ASP A 127 -22.44 -23.59 60.75
CA ASP A 127 -22.35 -24.15 62.10
C ASP A 127 -21.26 -25.22 62.27
N GLU A 128 -20.82 -25.86 61.18
CA GLU A 128 -19.85 -26.97 61.22
C GLU A 128 -18.47 -26.58 60.70
N VAL A 129 -18.41 -25.92 59.53
CA VAL A 129 -17.17 -25.51 58.87
C VAL A 129 -17.39 -24.14 58.20
N PRO A 130 -17.31 -23.04 59.00
CA PRO A 130 -17.60 -21.69 58.52
C PRO A 130 -16.76 -21.29 57.29
N GLU A 131 -15.51 -21.75 57.23
CA GLU A 131 -14.60 -21.50 56.11
C GLU A 131 -15.10 -22.15 54.81
N ALA A 132 -15.71 -23.33 54.88
CA ALA A 132 -16.25 -24.02 53.70
C ALA A 132 -17.52 -23.34 53.18
N GLY A 133 -18.39 -22.86 54.09
CA GLY A 133 -19.56 -22.05 53.74
C GLY A 133 -19.16 -20.75 53.05
N MET A 134 -18.14 -20.06 53.59
CA MET A 134 -17.61 -18.84 52.99
C MET A 134 -16.98 -19.09 51.62
N LEU A 135 -16.21 -20.18 51.45
CA LEU A 135 -15.59 -20.54 50.17
C LEU A 135 -16.64 -20.88 49.10
N ASN A 136 -17.68 -21.63 49.46
CA ASN A 136 -18.76 -21.99 48.54
C ASN A 136 -19.55 -20.76 48.10
N ALA A 137 -19.90 -19.87 49.03
CA ALA A 137 -20.55 -18.60 48.72
C ALA A 137 -19.68 -17.73 47.79
N PHE A 138 -18.37 -17.68 48.04
CA PHE A 138 -17.43 -16.97 47.20
C PHE A 138 -17.37 -17.53 45.77
N PHE A 139 -17.32 -18.85 45.59
CA PHE A 139 -17.30 -19.45 44.26
C PHE A 139 -18.59 -19.19 43.48
N ILE A 140 -19.75 -19.27 44.13
CA ILE A 140 -21.05 -18.95 43.50
C ILE A 140 -21.07 -17.50 43.02
N LEU A 141 -20.63 -16.56 43.86
CA LEU A 141 -20.57 -15.14 43.48
C LEU A 141 -19.53 -14.89 42.38
N ARG A 142 -18.34 -15.47 42.48
CA ARG A 142 -17.29 -15.35 41.46
C ARG A 142 -17.76 -15.87 40.11
N ASP A 143 -18.34 -17.08 40.09
CA ASP A 143 -18.78 -17.73 38.86
C ASP A 143 -19.97 -16.99 38.23
N SER A 144 -20.81 -16.32 39.04
CA SER A 144 -21.88 -15.47 38.54
C SER A 144 -21.41 -14.18 37.85
N ILE A 145 -20.16 -13.76 38.10
CA ILE A 145 -19.55 -12.53 37.54
C ILE A 145 -18.62 -12.85 36.35
N CYS A 146 -18.25 -14.14 36.19
CA CYS A 146 -17.33 -14.57 35.15
C CYS A 146 -18.04 -14.58 33.79
N VAL A 147 -18.15 -13.40 33.17
CA VAL A 147 -18.68 -13.22 31.82
C VAL A 147 -17.57 -13.56 30.82
N GLU A 148 -17.89 -14.38 29.82
CA GLU A 148 -16.98 -14.63 28.70
C GLU A 148 -16.67 -13.32 27.96
N THR A 149 -15.41 -13.15 27.54
CA THR A 149 -14.91 -11.94 26.90
C THR A 149 -14.44 -12.19 25.46
N PRO A 150 -15.32 -12.65 24.55
CA PRO A 150 -14.93 -13.05 23.21
C PRO A 150 -14.35 -11.90 22.37
N ALA A 151 -14.78 -10.65 22.59
CA ALA A 151 -14.21 -9.51 21.87
C ALA A 151 -12.79 -9.21 22.36
N THR A 152 -12.53 -9.31 23.66
CA THR A 152 -11.17 -9.19 24.21
C THR A 152 -10.28 -10.33 23.74
N ASP A 153 -10.77 -11.57 23.73
CA ASP A 153 -10.00 -12.72 23.27
C ASP A 153 -9.63 -12.62 21.79
N ALA A 154 -10.58 -12.19 20.94
CA ALA A 154 -10.35 -11.93 19.53
C ALA A 154 -9.31 -10.80 19.32
N PHE A 155 -9.44 -9.69 20.05
CA PHE A 155 -8.46 -8.59 20.01
C PHE A 155 -7.06 -9.05 20.42
N LEU A 156 -6.93 -9.81 21.51
CA LEU A 156 -5.64 -10.34 21.96
C LEU A 156 -5.05 -11.37 21.00
N ALA A 157 -5.88 -12.17 20.32
CA ALA A 157 -5.43 -13.06 19.26
C ALA A 157 -4.88 -12.25 18.06
N GLU A 158 -5.58 -11.18 17.67
CA GLU A 158 -5.14 -10.29 16.60
C GLU A 158 -3.82 -9.58 16.94
N VAL A 159 -3.69 -8.97 18.13
CA VAL A 159 -2.44 -8.30 18.55
C VAL A 159 -1.27 -9.29 18.59
N ARG A 160 -1.50 -10.54 19.03
CA ARG A 160 -0.47 -11.59 18.97
C ARG A 160 -0.08 -11.93 17.53
N ALA A 161 -1.05 -12.02 16.62
CA ALA A 161 -0.77 -12.25 15.20
C ALA A 161 0.04 -11.09 14.60
N GLN A 162 -0.35 -9.84 14.86
CA GLN A 162 0.37 -8.65 14.42
C GLN A 162 1.81 -8.60 14.96
N GLY A 163 2.01 -8.95 16.23
CA GLY A 163 3.34 -9.07 16.83
C GLY A 163 4.21 -10.15 16.17
N GLY A 164 3.60 -11.29 15.82
CA GLY A 164 4.27 -12.35 15.05
C GLY A 164 4.69 -11.88 13.65
N ASP A 165 3.80 -11.20 12.94
CA ASP A 165 4.10 -10.63 11.62
C ASP A 165 5.22 -9.59 11.69
N ALA A 166 5.20 -8.71 12.70
CA ALA A 166 6.26 -7.73 12.91
C ALA A 166 7.63 -8.39 13.18
N ALA A 167 7.66 -9.49 13.94
CA ALA A 167 8.88 -10.24 14.19
C ALA A 167 9.41 -10.94 12.92
N ILE A 168 8.53 -11.49 12.10
CA ILE A 168 8.88 -12.10 10.80
C ILE A 168 9.47 -11.05 9.85
N GLU A 169 8.84 -9.89 9.73
CA GLU A 169 9.36 -8.81 8.88
C GLU A 169 10.70 -8.29 9.39
N ALA A 170 10.90 -8.19 10.71
CA ALA A 170 12.20 -7.87 11.29
C ALA A 170 13.26 -8.92 10.93
N ALA A 171 12.92 -10.21 10.96
CA ALA A 171 13.82 -11.29 10.56
C ALA A 171 14.19 -11.19 9.07
N LYS A 172 13.21 -10.98 8.18
CA LYS A 172 13.45 -10.77 6.74
C LYS A 172 14.40 -9.61 6.48
N ASN A 173 14.20 -8.48 7.17
CA ASN A 173 15.04 -7.30 7.05
C ASN A 173 16.46 -7.54 7.54
N LEU A 174 16.63 -8.28 8.65
CA LEU A 174 17.96 -8.66 9.14
C LEU A 174 18.71 -9.54 8.13
N VAL A 175 18.05 -10.52 7.53
CA VAL A 175 18.66 -11.37 6.50
C VAL A 175 19.07 -10.55 5.28
N ALA A 176 18.22 -9.65 4.80
CA ALA A 176 18.58 -8.77 3.69
C ALA A 176 19.77 -7.87 4.04
N GLN A 177 19.79 -7.29 5.24
CA GLN A 177 20.84 -6.39 5.70
C GLN A 177 22.19 -7.10 5.87
N GLU A 178 22.21 -8.28 6.47
CA GLU A 178 23.44 -9.03 6.76
C GLU A 178 24.21 -9.40 5.49
N TYR A 179 23.48 -9.66 4.41
CA TYR A 179 24.03 -10.05 3.12
C TYR A 179 24.02 -8.92 2.09
N GLU A 180 23.77 -7.68 2.52
CA GLU A 180 23.77 -6.47 1.69
C GLU A 180 22.80 -6.52 0.50
N TYR A 181 21.70 -7.28 0.63
CA TYR A 181 20.62 -7.32 -0.34
C TYR A 181 19.67 -6.15 -0.18
N LYS A 182 19.09 -5.72 -1.30
CA LYS A 182 18.06 -4.66 -1.32
C LYS A 182 16.80 -5.07 -0.56
N ASP A 183 16.42 -6.34 -0.65
CA ASP A 183 15.25 -6.90 0.02
C ASP A 183 15.41 -8.42 0.21
N PHE A 184 14.53 -9.01 1.02
CA PHE A 184 14.51 -10.44 1.28
C PHE A 184 14.22 -11.27 0.02
N LYS A 185 13.52 -10.72 -0.99
CA LYS A 185 13.24 -11.46 -2.23
C LYS A 185 14.50 -11.64 -3.07
N ALA A 186 15.38 -10.64 -3.11
CA ALA A 186 16.69 -10.74 -3.74
C ALA A 186 17.55 -11.82 -3.05
N ALA A 187 17.56 -11.81 -1.71
CA ALA A 187 18.22 -12.85 -0.91
C ALA A 187 17.67 -14.26 -1.20
N GLN A 188 16.34 -14.42 -1.25
CA GLN A 188 15.66 -15.68 -1.57
C GLN A 188 15.98 -16.15 -3.00
N SER A 189 16.00 -15.25 -3.98
CA SER A 189 16.33 -15.56 -5.37
C SER A 189 17.76 -16.10 -5.50
N ASP A 190 18.72 -15.49 -4.82
CA ASP A 190 20.14 -15.86 -4.91
C ASP A 190 20.47 -17.18 -4.19
N CYS A 191 19.58 -17.69 -3.33
CA CYS A 191 19.75 -18.97 -2.65
C CYS A 191 19.97 -20.14 -3.63
N CYS A 192 19.36 -20.09 -4.83
CA CYS A 192 19.54 -21.14 -5.84
C CYS A 192 20.95 -21.19 -6.45
N MET A 193 21.71 -20.08 -6.37
CA MET A 193 23.06 -19.98 -6.91
C MET A 193 24.11 -20.50 -5.93
N PHE A 194 23.82 -20.51 -4.63
CA PHE A 194 24.75 -20.87 -3.56
C PHE A 194 24.12 -21.80 -2.51
N PRO A 195 23.81 -23.07 -2.86
CA PRO A 195 23.02 -23.99 -2.03
C PRO A 195 23.68 -24.44 -0.72
N GLY A 196 24.98 -24.17 -0.52
CA GLY A 196 25.70 -24.47 0.72
C GLY A 196 26.06 -23.24 1.56
N SER A 197 25.48 -22.08 1.25
CA SER A 197 25.76 -20.83 1.96
C SER A 197 24.92 -20.70 3.24
N ASP A 198 25.43 -19.93 4.21
CA ASP A 198 24.70 -19.58 5.44
C ASP A 198 23.41 -18.79 5.15
N LEU A 199 23.34 -18.12 3.99
CA LEU A 199 22.17 -17.39 3.52
C LEU A 199 20.95 -18.29 3.37
N VAL A 200 21.13 -19.48 2.78
CA VAL A 200 20.06 -20.44 2.51
C VAL A 200 19.39 -20.85 3.82
N GLY A 201 20.19 -21.22 4.84
CA GLY A 201 19.65 -21.62 6.14
C GLY A 201 18.87 -20.51 6.84
N LYS A 202 19.31 -19.25 6.70
CA LYS A 202 18.61 -18.08 7.28
C LYS A 202 17.33 -17.71 6.54
N VAL A 203 17.32 -17.82 5.21
CA VAL A 203 16.11 -17.65 4.39
C VAL A 203 15.10 -18.75 4.72
N GLU A 204 15.51 -20.02 4.74
CA GLU A 204 14.66 -21.17 5.11
C GLU A 204 14.09 -21.01 6.52
N MET A 205 14.89 -20.57 7.50
CA MET A 205 14.41 -20.30 8.85
C MET A 205 13.35 -19.19 8.88
N THR A 206 13.53 -18.16 8.07
CA THR A 206 12.58 -17.04 8.00
C THR A 206 11.27 -17.46 7.31
N GLU A 207 11.34 -18.31 6.29
CA GLU A 207 10.16 -18.94 5.67
C GLU A 207 9.44 -19.86 6.66
N TRP A 208 10.19 -20.64 7.44
CA TRP A 208 9.61 -21.50 8.48
C TRP A 208 8.86 -20.69 9.55
N LEU A 209 9.35 -19.50 9.92
CA LEU A 209 8.63 -18.60 10.82
C LEU A 209 7.29 -18.15 10.25
N VAL A 210 7.19 -17.95 8.93
CA VAL A 210 5.93 -17.62 8.24
C VAL A 210 4.94 -18.77 8.36
N ASP A 211 5.39 -19.99 8.08
CA ASP A 211 4.56 -21.19 8.17
C ASP A 211 4.12 -21.46 9.62
N PHE A 212 5.05 -21.32 10.57
CA PHE A 212 4.77 -21.47 12.00
C PHE A 212 3.73 -20.45 12.49
N ALA A 213 3.85 -19.19 12.09
CA ALA A 213 2.83 -18.18 12.42
C ALA A 213 1.48 -18.49 11.78
N ALA A 214 1.45 -19.03 10.56
CA ALA A 214 0.21 -19.47 9.91
C ALA A 214 -0.44 -20.65 10.65
N GLU A 215 0.32 -21.60 11.16
CA GLU A 215 -0.19 -22.69 11.98
C GLU A 215 -0.75 -22.19 13.32
N LEU A 216 -0.07 -21.23 13.98
CA LEU A 216 -0.58 -20.62 15.22
C LEU A 216 -1.94 -19.93 15.03
N ARG A 217 -2.20 -19.36 13.84
CA ARG A 217 -3.48 -18.70 13.51
C ARG A 217 -4.62 -19.68 13.26
N LYS A 218 -4.34 -20.92 12.86
CA LYS A 218 -5.40 -21.94 12.64
C LYS A 218 -6.06 -22.39 13.95
N GLY A 219 -5.48 -22.03 15.10
CA GLY A 219 -5.94 -22.42 16.42
C GLY A 219 -5.60 -23.88 16.71
N GLY A 220 -5.04 -24.13 17.88
CA GLY A 220 -4.87 -25.49 18.39
C GLY A 220 -6.23 -26.12 18.66
N ASN A 221 -6.85 -26.73 17.64
CA ASN A 221 -7.77 -27.83 17.84
C ASN A 221 -6.95 -29.08 18.14
N GLN A 222 -6.48 -29.20 19.39
CA GLN A 222 -6.06 -30.45 20.02
C GLN A 222 -6.68 -30.54 21.40
#